data_AF-A7HHI0-F1
#
_entry.id   AF-A7HHI0-F1
#
_cell.length_a   1.000
_cell.length_b   1.000
_cell.length_c   1.000
_cell.angle_alpha   90.00
_cell.angle_beta   90.00
_cell.angle_gamma   90.00
#
_symmetry.space_group_name_H-M   'P 1'
#
loop_
_entity.id
_entity.type
_entity.pdbx_description
1 polymer ?
#
loop_
_entity_poly.entity_id
_entity_poly.type
_entity_poly.pdbx_seq_one_letter_code
_entity_poly.pdbx_strand_id
1 'polypeptide(L)'
;MVDVAILYSREDRDTVELLDRALSARGWSVWWDDRIDQGDFPAEIERTLSSAKAVVPVWSKHSRDKVWVLDEARYASEANVPLFPVRVDGCTLPIGFGRLHTQDLRGWHGEDGHIGLRRLVRALEAKVRPQNKPHPAEVTQLTVGKKLIRLPCFLRSVSSFETLLRPDASLKALALLRTPSVLISAYDLAHDRTASAMVRETRNLLRGGSLVVLDSGNYEASRRRDQKWGAASYSAIASTAPCDLALSFDNLKPPETQQALIDDVVRRVERDRRSTQIPLVCPIVHAPRDGEGGFASDLLPEVFAKIAQKLSPPLIAIPERELGNGIIERARAVASIRRRLSELSRYQPIHLLGTGNPISMAVLSAAGADVFDGLEWCRTVADHQSASLHHPQHYDFVDFQTGLLTPDPKLASIIRAAVATPDVTYPAKVVFHNLEFCSVWEQELQQRRRDGSLTRFLAARLPKSVDKIAAALPEVFK
;
A
#
# COMPACT_ATOMS: atom_id res chain seq x y z
N MET A 1 -16.03 6.03 21.59
CA MET A 1 -15.54 7.28 22.21
C MET A 1 -14.63 7.94 21.18
N VAL A 2 -14.84 9.23 20.89
CA VAL A 2 -14.11 9.96 19.84
C VAL A 2 -12.81 10.52 20.41
N ASP A 3 -11.71 10.39 19.68
CA ASP A 3 -10.43 10.98 20.08
C ASP A 3 -10.37 12.46 19.71
N VAL A 4 -10.77 12.81 18.49
CA VAL A 4 -10.72 14.18 17.97
C VAL A 4 -12.03 14.54 17.27
N ALA A 5 -12.67 15.63 17.69
CA ALA A 5 -13.80 16.21 16.96
C ALA A 5 -13.36 17.45 16.16
N ILE A 6 -13.78 17.57 14.90
CA ILE A 6 -13.47 18.71 14.04
C ILE A 6 -14.70 19.61 13.92
N LEU A 7 -14.54 20.89 14.24
CA LEU A 7 -15.57 21.92 14.05
C LEU A 7 -15.25 22.73 12.81
N TYR A 8 -16.23 22.92 11.93
CA TYR A 8 -15.99 23.53 10.63
C TYR A 8 -17.23 24.19 10.04
N SER A 9 -17.02 24.95 8.98
CA SER A 9 -18.10 25.45 8.12
C SER A 9 -18.29 24.50 6.94
N ARG A 10 -19.52 24.25 6.49
CA ARG A 10 -19.81 23.35 5.34
C ARG A 10 -18.99 23.63 4.08
N GLU A 11 -18.64 24.89 3.85
CA GLU A 11 -17.82 25.37 2.72
C GLU A 11 -16.35 24.91 2.81
N ASP A 12 -15.88 24.50 3.99
CA ASP A 12 -14.53 24.00 4.24
C ASP A 12 -14.45 22.45 4.24
N ARG A 13 -15.53 21.77 3.80
CA ARG A 13 -15.66 20.29 3.83
C ARG A 13 -14.48 19.56 3.20
N ASP A 14 -13.99 20.01 2.05
CA ASP A 14 -12.86 19.36 1.37
C ASP A 14 -11.58 19.36 2.24
N THR A 15 -11.35 20.45 2.98
CA THR A 15 -10.18 20.58 3.86
C THR A 15 -10.35 19.73 5.12
N VAL A 16 -11.58 19.64 5.63
CA VAL A 16 -11.91 18.78 6.77
C VAL A 16 -11.82 17.32 6.42
N GLU A 17 -12.22 16.91 5.22
CA GLU A 17 -12.06 15.53 4.77
C GLU A 17 -10.57 15.16 4.65
N LEU A 18 -9.73 16.08 4.17
CA LEU A 18 -8.27 15.89 4.20
C LEU A 18 -7.72 15.82 5.63
N LEU A 19 -8.25 16.63 6.56
CA LEU A 19 -7.86 16.63 7.97
C LEU A 19 -8.28 15.34 8.68
N ASP A 20 -9.52 14.87 8.46
CA ASP A 20 -10.01 13.58 8.90
C ASP A 20 -9.10 12.49 8.37
N ARG A 21 -8.86 12.40 7.06
CA ARG A 21 -7.94 11.42 6.48
C ARG A 21 -6.55 11.48 7.12
N ALA A 22 -6.01 12.68 7.34
CA ALA A 22 -4.68 12.85 7.93
C ALA A 22 -4.64 12.40 9.41
N LEU A 23 -5.64 12.74 10.22
CA LEU A 23 -5.72 12.40 11.64
C LEU A 23 -6.12 10.93 11.85
N SER A 24 -7.10 10.44 11.09
CA SER A 24 -7.52 9.04 11.07
C SER A 24 -6.39 8.12 10.58
N ALA A 25 -5.60 8.53 9.58
CA ALA A 25 -4.39 7.82 9.18
C ALA A 25 -3.33 7.73 10.29
N ARG A 26 -3.44 8.55 11.34
CA ARG A 26 -2.55 8.56 12.52
C ARG A 26 -3.19 7.88 13.74
N GLY A 27 -4.30 7.15 13.55
CA GLY A 27 -4.91 6.28 14.56
C GLY A 27 -5.84 6.99 15.55
N TRP A 28 -6.20 8.25 15.31
CA TRP A 28 -7.27 8.89 16.05
C TRP A 28 -8.63 8.53 15.45
N SER A 29 -9.61 8.25 16.30
CA SER A 29 -11.01 8.28 15.89
C SER A 29 -11.46 9.73 15.73
N VAL A 30 -11.73 10.12 14.49
CA VAL A 30 -12.13 11.48 14.13
C VAL A 30 -13.64 11.54 13.91
N TRP A 31 -14.27 12.59 14.41
CA TRP A 31 -15.69 12.87 14.19
C TRP A 31 -15.89 14.30 13.65
N TRP A 32 -16.83 14.44 12.71
CA TRP A 32 -17.30 15.70 12.15
C TRP A 32 -18.72 15.48 11.58
N ASP A 33 -19.55 16.53 11.54
CA ASP A 33 -21.02 16.46 11.42
C ASP A 33 -21.59 15.89 10.11
N ASP A 34 -20.75 15.57 9.13
CA ASP A 34 -21.13 15.11 7.79
C ASP A 34 -21.66 13.66 7.77
N ARG A 35 -21.71 12.98 8.92
CA ARG A 35 -22.17 11.60 9.08
C ARG A 35 -23.52 11.46 9.80
N ILE A 36 -24.22 12.56 10.11
CA ILE A 36 -25.51 12.51 10.79
C ILE A 36 -26.64 12.45 9.74
N ASP A 37 -26.95 11.24 9.29
CA ASP A 37 -28.13 10.95 8.48
C ASP A 37 -29.37 10.79 9.39
N GLN A 38 -30.05 11.90 9.67
CA GLN A 38 -31.36 12.01 10.36
C GLN A 38 -31.37 11.79 11.90
N GLY A 39 -31.72 12.84 12.66
CA GLY A 39 -31.88 12.81 14.13
C GLY A 39 -31.94 14.18 14.81
N ASP A 40 -31.90 14.22 16.15
CA ASP A 40 -31.83 15.43 16.98
C ASP A 40 -30.36 15.94 17.06
N PHE A 41 -29.97 16.75 16.09
CA PHE A 41 -28.59 17.21 15.86
C PHE A 41 -27.89 17.84 17.08
N PRO A 42 -28.51 18.76 17.85
CA PRO A 42 -27.80 19.47 18.92
C PRO A 42 -27.36 18.57 20.08
N ALA A 43 -28.22 17.65 20.53
CA ALA A 43 -27.91 16.77 21.67
C ALA A 43 -26.76 15.79 21.36
N GLU A 44 -26.67 15.32 20.11
CA GLU A 44 -25.57 14.45 19.70
C GLU A 44 -24.24 15.19 19.57
N ILE A 45 -24.26 16.42 19.04
CA ILE A 45 -23.08 17.30 18.97
C ILE A 45 -22.57 17.60 20.37
N GLU A 46 -23.44 18.05 21.29
CA GLU A 46 -23.07 18.35 22.68
C GLU A 46 -22.46 17.13 23.40
N ARG A 47 -23.10 15.97 23.31
CA ARG A 47 -22.59 14.72 23.87
C ARG A 47 -21.23 14.35 23.29
N THR A 48 -21.03 14.56 21.99
CA THR A 48 -19.77 14.20 21.32
C THR A 48 -18.66 15.17 21.69
N LEU A 49 -18.92 16.48 21.71
CA LEU A 49 -17.94 17.49 22.10
C LEU A 49 -17.53 17.37 23.56
N SER A 50 -18.47 17.11 24.47
CA SER A 50 -18.17 16.92 25.90
C SER A 50 -17.44 15.61 26.22
N SER A 51 -17.56 14.59 25.35
CA SER A 51 -16.87 13.29 25.53
C SER A 51 -15.62 13.11 24.66
N ALA A 52 -15.34 14.05 23.75
CA ALA A 52 -14.14 14.04 22.93
C ALA A 52 -12.89 14.34 23.78
N LYS A 53 -11.75 13.75 23.39
CA LYS A 53 -10.48 14.00 24.09
C LYS A 53 -9.80 15.29 23.63
N ALA A 54 -10.10 15.74 22.41
CA ALA A 54 -9.67 17.00 21.85
C ALA A 54 -10.67 17.49 20.80
N VAL A 55 -10.71 18.81 20.60
CA VAL A 55 -11.50 19.46 19.56
C VAL A 55 -10.59 20.31 18.68
N VAL A 56 -10.78 20.26 17.37
CA VAL A 56 -10.03 21.00 16.36
C VAL A 56 -10.97 21.96 15.64
N PRO A 57 -11.06 23.24 16.08
CA PRO A 57 -11.77 24.28 15.34
C PRO A 57 -11.01 24.66 14.07
N VAL A 58 -11.68 24.62 12.92
CA VAL A 58 -11.15 25.06 11.63
C VAL A 58 -11.59 26.48 11.35
N TRP A 59 -10.64 27.43 11.42
CA TRP A 59 -10.87 28.83 11.14
C TRP A 59 -10.60 29.18 9.67
N SER A 60 -11.64 29.69 9.02
CA SER A 60 -11.64 30.23 7.67
C SER A 60 -12.46 31.51 7.62
N LYS A 61 -12.47 32.21 6.48
CA LYS A 61 -13.41 33.29 6.18
C LYS A 61 -14.88 32.85 6.29
N HIS A 62 -15.17 31.54 6.20
CA HIS A 62 -16.53 30.99 6.26
C HIS A 62 -16.93 30.60 7.70
N SER A 63 -16.01 30.14 8.53
CA SER A 63 -16.32 29.67 9.88
C SER A 63 -16.17 30.74 10.96
N ARG A 64 -15.34 31.77 10.73
CA ARG A 64 -14.96 32.75 11.77
C ARG A 64 -16.12 33.52 12.42
N ASP A 65 -17.19 33.74 11.67
CA ASP A 65 -18.34 34.57 12.09
C ASP A 65 -19.63 33.72 12.15
N LYS A 66 -19.54 32.40 11.95
CA LYS A 66 -20.70 31.50 12.07
C LYS A 66 -20.99 31.20 13.53
N VAL A 67 -22.17 31.62 13.97
CA VAL A 67 -22.66 31.50 15.36
C VAL A 67 -22.50 30.07 15.89
N TRP A 68 -22.93 29.06 15.12
CA TRP A 68 -22.85 27.67 15.57
C TRP A 68 -21.40 27.20 15.83
N VAL A 69 -20.42 27.60 15.00
CA VAL A 69 -19.03 27.12 15.15
C VAL A 69 -18.41 27.74 16.39
N LEU A 70 -18.75 29.01 16.65
CA LEU A 70 -18.30 29.74 17.82
C LEU A 70 -18.92 29.17 19.10
N ASP A 71 -20.21 28.85 19.07
CA ASP A 71 -20.91 28.29 20.23
C ASP A 71 -20.45 26.87 20.53
N GLU A 72 -20.25 26.01 19.53
CA GLU A 72 -19.68 24.66 19.69
C GLU A 72 -18.25 24.70 20.26
N ALA A 73 -17.41 25.62 19.76
CA ALA A 73 -16.05 25.79 20.26
C ALA A 73 -16.04 26.33 21.70
N ARG A 74 -16.99 27.22 22.06
CA ARG A 74 -17.17 27.70 23.43
C ARG A 74 -17.62 26.56 24.34
N TYR A 75 -18.62 25.80 23.93
CA TYR A 75 -19.14 24.66 24.66
C TYR A 75 -18.04 23.64 24.97
N ALA A 76 -17.22 23.27 23.98
CA ALA A 76 -16.09 22.37 24.18
C ALA A 76 -15.06 22.95 25.19
N SER A 77 -14.78 24.25 25.09
CA SER A 77 -13.89 24.93 26.04
C SER A 77 -14.45 24.95 27.47
N GLU A 78 -15.75 25.19 27.64
CA GLU A 78 -16.45 25.20 28.93
C GLU A 78 -16.52 23.80 29.55
N ALA A 79 -16.62 22.76 28.72
CA ALA A 79 -16.53 21.36 29.11
C ALA A 79 -15.09 20.89 29.44
N ASN A 80 -14.11 21.81 29.49
CA ASN A 80 -12.68 21.53 29.70
C ASN A 80 -12.03 20.61 28.65
N VAL A 81 -12.59 20.54 27.44
CA VAL A 81 -11.99 19.78 26.34
C VAL A 81 -10.96 20.65 25.63
N PRO A 82 -9.70 20.18 25.47
CA PRO A 82 -8.64 21.00 24.91
C PRO A 82 -8.88 21.31 23.43
N LEU A 83 -8.76 22.60 23.10
CA LEU A 83 -8.90 23.12 21.75
C LEU A 83 -7.55 23.20 21.03
N PHE A 84 -7.49 22.67 19.82
CA PHE A 84 -6.33 22.74 18.92
C PHE A 84 -6.72 23.46 17.63
N PRO A 85 -6.92 24.79 17.67
CA PRO A 85 -7.40 25.52 16.51
C PRO A 85 -6.41 25.49 15.36
N VAL A 86 -6.96 25.42 14.15
CA VAL A 86 -6.21 25.55 12.89
C VAL A 86 -6.79 26.68 12.06
N ARG A 87 -5.95 27.34 11.27
CA ARG A 87 -6.37 28.35 10.31
C ARG A 87 -6.02 27.91 8.90
N VAL A 88 -7.00 27.87 8.01
CA VAL A 88 -6.84 27.33 6.65
C VAL A 88 -6.75 28.42 5.57
N ASP A 89 -7.10 29.67 5.88
CA ASP A 89 -6.98 30.81 4.99
C ASP A 89 -6.44 32.07 5.70
N GLY A 90 -6.55 33.25 5.06
CA GLY A 90 -6.08 34.53 5.61
C GLY A 90 -6.96 35.15 6.70
N CYS A 91 -7.92 34.44 7.29
CA CYS A 91 -8.85 35.02 8.24
C CYS A 91 -8.16 35.51 9.54
N THR A 92 -8.77 36.54 10.16
CA THR A 92 -8.47 36.88 11.55
C THR A 92 -9.17 35.89 12.48
N LEU A 93 -8.54 35.55 13.60
CA LEU A 93 -9.09 34.59 14.56
C LEU A 93 -10.32 35.19 15.26
N PRO A 94 -11.35 34.37 15.56
CA PRO A 94 -12.54 34.86 16.24
C PRO A 94 -12.25 35.38 17.67
N ILE A 95 -13.06 36.35 18.09
CA ILE A 95 -12.97 36.95 19.42
C ILE A 95 -13.21 35.87 20.49
N GLY A 96 -12.32 35.81 21.49
CA GLY A 96 -12.34 34.77 22.54
C GLY A 96 -11.36 33.61 22.29
N PHE A 97 -10.97 33.37 21.03
CA PHE A 97 -10.08 32.25 20.66
C PHE A 97 -8.66 32.70 20.27
N GLY A 98 -8.40 34.01 20.16
CA GLY A 98 -7.09 34.54 19.78
C GLY A 98 -5.93 34.27 20.76
N ARG A 99 -6.22 33.84 21.99
CA ARG A 99 -5.22 33.44 22.99
C ARG A 99 -4.75 31.99 22.82
N LEU A 100 -5.47 31.19 22.04
CA LEU A 100 -5.11 29.81 21.78
C LEU A 100 -4.02 29.73 20.71
N HIS A 101 -3.07 28.82 20.91
CA HIS A 101 -2.02 28.57 19.94
C HIS A 101 -2.60 27.92 18.68
N THR A 102 -2.89 28.75 17.67
CA THR A 102 -3.51 28.33 16.41
C THR A 102 -2.45 27.92 15.39
N GLN A 103 -2.58 26.72 14.82
CA GLN A 103 -1.67 26.24 13.77
C GLN A 103 -2.07 26.79 12.40
N ASP A 104 -1.09 27.13 11.59
CA ASP A 104 -1.29 27.68 10.25
C ASP A 104 -1.25 26.56 9.20
N LEU A 105 -2.40 26.28 8.58
CA LEU A 105 -2.58 25.26 7.54
C LEU A 105 -2.84 25.90 6.16
N ARG A 106 -2.53 27.19 5.98
CA ARG A 106 -2.66 27.84 4.66
C ARG A 106 -1.79 27.15 3.62
N GLY A 107 -2.37 26.85 2.46
CA GLY A 107 -1.68 26.18 1.35
C GLY A 107 -1.43 24.68 1.57
N TRP A 108 -2.03 24.09 2.60
CA TRP A 108 -2.01 22.65 2.80
C TRP A 108 -3.09 21.97 1.95
N HIS A 109 -2.70 20.94 1.19
CA HIS A 109 -3.58 20.18 0.31
C HIS A 109 -3.53 18.67 0.57
N GLY A 110 -3.19 18.29 1.81
CA GLY A 110 -3.12 16.89 2.25
C GLY A 110 -1.70 16.34 2.37
N GLU A 111 -0.66 17.14 2.15
CA GLU A 111 0.73 16.70 2.26
C GLU A 111 1.13 16.47 3.73
N ASP A 112 1.63 15.28 4.05
CA ASP A 112 2.09 14.93 5.42
C ASP A 112 3.29 15.78 5.89
N GLY A 113 4.06 16.33 4.96
CA GLY A 113 5.25 17.15 5.23
C GLY A 113 4.94 18.59 5.67
N HIS A 114 3.70 19.05 5.56
CA HIS A 114 3.34 20.44 5.85
C HIS A 114 3.61 20.79 7.32
N ILE A 115 4.32 21.91 7.54
CA ILE A 115 4.80 22.30 8.89
C ILE A 115 3.61 22.51 9.84
N GLY A 116 2.53 23.13 9.37
CA GLY A 116 1.32 23.35 10.14
C GLY A 116 0.66 22.05 10.62
N LEU A 117 0.51 21.08 9.71
CA LEU A 117 -0.07 19.77 10.03
C LEU A 117 0.82 19.03 11.04
N ARG A 118 2.14 19.01 10.82
CA ARG A 118 3.08 18.35 11.74
C ARG A 118 3.03 18.93 13.16
N ARG A 119 2.86 20.26 13.28
CA ARG A 119 2.72 20.93 14.58
C ARG A 119 1.39 20.60 15.25
N LEU A 120 0.29 20.57 14.49
CA LEU A 120 -1.01 20.13 14.98
C LEU A 120 -0.94 18.70 15.52
N VAL A 121 -0.44 17.77 14.70
CA VAL A 121 -0.28 16.35 15.06
C VAL A 121 0.56 16.20 16.32
N ARG A 122 1.70 16.88 16.41
CA ARG A 122 2.55 16.82 17.60
C ARG A 122 1.85 17.34 18.86
N ALA A 123 1.04 18.40 18.72
CA ALA A 123 0.28 18.96 19.82
C ALA A 123 -0.84 18.01 20.28
N LEU A 124 -1.53 17.38 19.32
CA LEU A 124 -2.53 16.35 19.60
C LEU A 124 -1.90 15.12 20.25
N GLU A 125 -0.78 14.58 19.74
CA GLU A 125 -0.10 13.41 20.31
C GLU A 125 0.36 13.63 21.76
N ALA A 126 0.73 14.87 22.11
CA ALA A 126 1.14 15.23 23.46
C ALA A 126 -0.02 15.17 24.48
N LYS A 127 -1.28 15.23 24.03
CA LYS A 127 -2.47 15.27 24.89
C LYS A 127 -3.41 14.09 24.71
N VAL A 128 -3.60 13.64 23.48
CA VAL A 128 -4.48 12.55 23.08
C VAL A 128 -3.64 11.46 22.43
N ARG A 129 -3.34 10.42 23.20
CA ARG A 129 -2.74 9.21 22.61
C ARG A 129 -3.80 8.50 21.75
N PRO A 130 -3.50 8.17 20.49
CA PRO A 130 -4.41 7.39 19.67
C PRO A 130 -4.65 6.04 20.34
N GLN A 131 -5.91 5.75 20.68
CA GLN A 131 -6.31 4.50 21.35
C GLN A 131 -6.69 3.41 20.33
N ASN A 132 -7.17 3.78 19.16
CA ASN A 132 -7.46 2.86 18.06
C ASN A 132 -6.28 2.81 17.11
N LYS A 133 -5.26 2.02 17.46
CA LYS A 133 -4.33 1.55 16.43
C LYS A 133 -5.12 0.54 15.57
N PRO A 134 -5.37 0.81 14.28
CA PRO A 134 -6.12 -0.14 13.48
C PRO A 134 -5.37 -1.47 13.51
N HIS A 135 -6.07 -2.54 13.89
CA HIS A 135 -5.48 -3.86 13.89
C HIS A 135 -5.10 -4.20 12.44
N PRO A 136 -4.01 -4.96 12.17
CA PRO A 136 -3.66 -5.35 10.80
C PRO A 136 -4.79 -6.05 10.01
N ALA A 137 -5.75 -6.65 10.73
CA ALA A 137 -6.96 -7.26 10.16
C ALA A 137 -8.04 -6.23 9.76
N GLU A 138 -8.05 -5.03 10.35
CA GLU A 138 -9.02 -3.97 10.05
C GLU A 138 -8.61 -3.13 8.83
N VAL A 139 -7.31 -3.06 8.54
CA VAL A 139 -6.80 -2.37 7.35
C VAL A 139 -6.94 -3.28 6.14
N THR A 140 -7.97 -3.01 5.34
CA THR A 140 -8.29 -3.79 4.14
C THR A 140 -8.01 -3.04 2.84
N GLN A 141 -7.56 -1.78 2.92
CA GLN A 141 -7.35 -0.93 1.77
C GLN A 141 -6.16 0.02 1.93
N LEU A 142 -5.52 0.36 0.82
CA LEU A 142 -4.45 1.34 0.67
C LEU A 142 -4.87 2.41 -0.34
N THR A 143 -4.74 3.68 0.03
CA THR A 143 -4.95 4.80 -0.88
C THR A 143 -3.63 5.22 -1.52
N VAL A 144 -3.58 5.23 -2.86
CA VAL A 144 -2.44 5.70 -3.65
C VAL A 144 -2.93 6.80 -4.59
N GLY A 145 -2.63 8.05 -4.27
CA GLY A 145 -3.20 9.20 -4.97
C GLY A 145 -4.74 9.20 -4.88
N LYS A 146 -5.41 9.04 -6.03
CA LYS A 146 -6.88 8.95 -6.12
C LYS A 146 -7.42 7.51 -6.17
N LYS A 147 -6.52 6.51 -6.15
CA LYS A 147 -6.87 5.10 -6.31
C LYS A 147 -6.95 4.42 -4.95
N LEU A 148 -7.90 3.51 -4.81
CA LEU A 148 -8.11 2.70 -3.61
C LEU A 148 -7.85 1.24 -3.96
N ILE A 149 -6.86 0.64 -3.31
CA ILE A 149 -6.41 -0.73 -3.57
C ILE A 149 -6.73 -1.60 -2.38
N ARG A 150 -7.34 -2.76 -2.60
CA ARG A 150 -7.67 -3.71 -1.53
C ARG A 150 -6.43 -4.50 -1.13
N LEU A 151 -6.30 -4.79 0.17
CA LEU A 151 -5.20 -5.55 0.74
C LEU A 151 -5.67 -6.94 1.24
N PRO A 152 -4.84 -7.98 1.07
CA PRO A 152 -3.56 -7.94 0.38
C PRO A 152 -3.73 -7.78 -1.13
N CYS A 153 -2.68 -7.28 -1.79
CA CYS A 153 -2.67 -7.03 -3.22
C CYS A 153 -1.47 -7.71 -3.91
N PHE A 154 -1.70 -8.24 -5.10
CA PHE A 154 -0.66 -8.83 -5.95
C PHE A 154 -0.38 -7.91 -7.14
N LEU A 155 0.77 -7.25 -7.21
CA LEU A 155 1.19 -6.50 -8.38
C LEU A 155 1.66 -7.49 -9.45
N ARG A 156 1.01 -7.48 -10.62
CA ARG A 156 1.36 -8.40 -11.71
C ARG A 156 2.63 -7.86 -12.37
N SER A 157 3.78 -8.40 -11.98
CA SER A 157 5.08 -7.93 -12.48
C SER A 157 5.21 -8.26 -13.96
N VAL A 158 5.72 -7.30 -14.73
CA VAL A 158 6.04 -7.45 -16.15
C VAL A 158 7.54 -7.29 -16.32
N SER A 159 8.16 -8.29 -16.93
CA SER A 159 9.60 -8.35 -17.18
C SER A 159 9.89 -8.89 -18.59
N SER A 160 10.98 -8.42 -19.20
CA SER A 160 11.54 -8.96 -20.44
C SER A 160 12.38 -10.22 -20.24
N PHE A 161 12.60 -10.65 -18.99
CA PHE A 161 13.46 -11.79 -18.66
C PHE A 161 12.66 -13.03 -18.27
N GLU A 162 12.92 -14.16 -18.92
CA GLU A 162 12.30 -15.48 -18.63
C GLU A 162 10.77 -15.44 -18.49
N THR A 163 10.07 -14.71 -19.36
CA THR A 163 8.60 -14.64 -19.37
C THR A 163 8.01 -15.32 -20.61
N LEU A 164 6.79 -15.86 -20.48
CA LEU A 164 6.09 -16.53 -21.58
C LEU A 164 5.70 -15.60 -22.73
N LEU A 165 5.41 -14.33 -22.40
CA LEU A 165 5.03 -13.30 -23.34
C LEU A 165 6.01 -12.14 -23.27
N ARG A 166 6.18 -11.44 -24.39
CA ARG A 166 6.90 -10.17 -24.42
C ARG A 166 6.21 -9.14 -23.50
N PRO A 167 6.96 -8.17 -22.94
CA PRO A 167 6.40 -7.18 -22.03
C PRO A 167 5.18 -6.41 -22.57
N ASP A 168 5.20 -6.00 -23.84
CA ASP A 168 4.08 -5.31 -24.48
C ASP A 168 2.81 -6.18 -24.56
N ALA A 169 2.98 -7.47 -24.90
CA ALA A 169 1.88 -8.43 -24.97
C ALA A 169 1.32 -8.74 -23.58
N SER A 170 2.19 -8.87 -22.56
CA SER A 170 1.79 -9.03 -21.16
C SER A 170 0.95 -7.84 -20.68
N LEU A 171 1.41 -6.61 -20.92
CA LEU A 171 0.66 -5.40 -20.54
C LEU A 171 -0.68 -5.30 -21.27
N LYS A 172 -0.73 -5.68 -22.54
CA LYS A 172 -1.98 -5.74 -23.31
C LYS A 172 -2.98 -6.74 -22.71
N ALA A 173 -2.52 -7.92 -22.31
CA ALA A 173 -3.37 -8.92 -21.65
C ALA A 173 -3.90 -8.41 -20.31
N LEU A 174 -3.05 -7.82 -19.48
CA LEU A 174 -3.43 -7.22 -18.20
C LEU A 174 -4.45 -6.09 -18.38
N ALA A 175 -4.27 -5.24 -19.40
CA ALA A 175 -5.20 -4.16 -19.73
C ALA A 175 -6.57 -4.70 -20.17
N LEU A 176 -6.59 -5.76 -20.99
CA LEU A 176 -7.81 -6.39 -21.48
C LEU A 176 -8.66 -6.96 -20.33
N LEU A 177 -8.01 -7.56 -19.33
CA LEU A 177 -8.67 -8.14 -18.15
C LEU A 177 -8.88 -7.14 -17.00
N ARG A 178 -8.55 -5.86 -17.21
CA ARG A 178 -8.67 -4.80 -16.19
C ARG A 178 -8.00 -5.16 -14.87
N THR A 179 -6.79 -5.73 -14.93
CA THR A 179 -6.05 -6.13 -13.74
C THR A 179 -5.88 -4.93 -12.81
N PRO A 180 -6.20 -5.05 -11.50
CA PRO A 180 -6.28 -3.90 -10.59
C PRO A 180 -4.92 -3.26 -10.34
N SER A 181 -3.83 -4.02 -10.43
CA SER A 181 -2.50 -3.54 -10.10
C SER A 181 -1.40 -4.27 -10.87
N VAL A 182 -0.41 -3.50 -11.34
CA VAL A 182 0.66 -3.95 -12.22
C VAL A 182 1.98 -3.34 -11.77
N LEU A 183 3.06 -4.10 -11.85
CA LEU A 183 4.42 -3.61 -11.65
C LEU A 183 5.19 -3.70 -12.96
N ILE A 184 5.86 -2.62 -13.36
CA ILE A 184 6.64 -2.53 -14.59
C ILE A 184 8.10 -2.20 -14.29
N SER A 185 9.02 -2.74 -15.08
CA SER A 185 10.45 -2.48 -14.92
C SER A 185 10.87 -1.19 -15.64
N ALA A 186 11.54 -0.28 -14.92
CA ALA A 186 12.19 0.88 -15.54
C ALA A 186 13.27 0.48 -16.55
N TYR A 187 13.96 -0.64 -16.31
CA TYR A 187 14.98 -1.15 -17.22
C TYR A 187 14.38 -1.57 -18.56
N ASP A 188 13.22 -2.25 -18.53
CA ASP A 188 12.55 -2.67 -19.76
C ASP A 188 11.97 -1.49 -20.53
N LEU A 189 11.48 -0.45 -19.84
CA LEU A 189 11.08 0.80 -20.50
C LEU A 189 12.26 1.52 -21.17
N ALA A 190 13.49 1.33 -20.68
CA ALA A 190 14.69 1.89 -21.32
C ALA A 190 15.20 1.05 -22.49
N HIS A 191 15.18 -0.28 -22.37
CA HIS A 191 15.98 -1.16 -23.22
C HIS A 191 15.18 -2.17 -24.04
N ASP A 192 13.93 -2.47 -23.69
CA ASP A 192 13.16 -3.43 -24.46
C ASP A 192 12.77 -2.83 -25.82
N ARG A 193 12.91 -3.65 -26.88
CA ARG A 193 12.54 -3.26 -28.24
C ARG A 193 11.07 -2.84 -28.39
N THR A 194 10.22 -3.22 -27.44
CA THR A 194 8.79 -2.90 -27.41
C THR A 194 8.43 -1.78 -26.42
N ALA A 195 9.42 -1.06 -25.86
CA ALA A 195 9.20 -0.01 -24.85
C ALA A 195 8.12 1.02 -25.23
N SER A 196 8.07 1.47 -26.49
CA SER A 196 7.02 2.39 -26.95
C SER A 196 5.61 1.78 -26.86
N ALA A 197 5.48 0.48 -27.16
CA ALA A 197 4.23 -0.24 -26.99
C ALA A 197 3.90 -0.46 -25.51
N MET A 198 4.90 -0.79 -24.67
CA MET A 198 4.72 -0.88 -23.22
C MET A 198 4.14 0.43 -22.65
N VAL A 199 4.75 1.58 -22.96
CA VAL A 199 4.25 2.90 -22.52
C VAL A 199 2.79 3.12 -22.91
N ARG A 200 2.40 2.74 -24.13
CA ARG A 200 1.01 2.85 -24.59
C ARG A 200 0.06 1.95 -23.78
N GLU A 201 0.41 0.68 -23.58
CA GLU A 201 -0.44 -0.25 -22.82
C GLU A 201 -0.50 0.09 -21.33
N THR A 202 0.59 0.61 -20.76
CA THR A 202 0.61 1.14 -19.39
C THR A 202 -0.34 2.34 -19.24
N ARG A 203 -0.39 3.26 -20.22
CA ARG A 203 -1.39 4.34 -20.24
C ARG A 203 -2.82 3.80 -20.39
N ASN A 204 -3.02 2.66 -21.04
CA ASN A 204 -4.34 2.00 -21.10
C ASN A 204 -4.74 1.47 -19.72
N LEU A 205 -3.83 0.82 -19.00
CA LEU A 205 -4.01 0.36 -17.62
C LEU A 205 -4.38 1.53 -16.69
N LEU A 206 -3.60 2.61 -16.72
CA LEU A 206 -3.86 3.79 -15.90
C LEU A 206 -5.26 4.39 -16.15
N ARG A 207 -5.66 4.53 -17.43
CA ARG A 207 -7.00 5.01 -17.81
C ARG A 207 -8.11 4.05 -17.40
N GLY A 208 -7.81 2.75 -17.36
CA GLY A 208 -8.70 1.70 -16.86
C GLY A 208 -8.83 1.67 -15.34
N GLY A 209 -8.08 2.50 -14.61
CA GLY A 209 -8.12 2.58 -13.15
C GLY A 209 -7.09 1.69 -12.43
N SER A 210 -6.28 0.92 -13.16
CA SER A 210 -5.25 0.06 -12.57
C SER A 210 -4.18 0.89 -11.87
N LEU A 211 -3.74 0.45 -10.69
CA LEU A 211 -2.52 0.97 -10.07
C LEU A 211 -1.30 0.49 -10.88
N VAL A 212 -0.44 1.41 -11.29
CA VAL A 212 0.83 1.07 -11.95
C VAL A 212 1.99 1.48 -11.05
N VAL A 213 2.81 0.51 -10.69
CA VAL A 213 4.03 0.66 -9.90
C VAL A 213 5.26 0.53 -10.82
N LEU A 214 6.18 1.48 -10.76
CA LEU A 214 7.46 1.42 -11.44
C LEU A 214 8.54 0.85 -10.52
N ASP A 215 9.16 -0.26 -10.91
CA ASP A 215 10.32 -0.83 -10.22
C ASP A 215 11.64 -0.30 -10.79
N SER A 216 12.73 -0.42 -10.02
CA SER A 216 14.06 0.10 -10.37
C SER A 216 14.66 -0.54 -11.62
N GLY A 217 14.26 -1.78 -11.92
CA GLY A 217 14.79 -2.58 -13.03
C GLY A 217 16.15 -3.21 -12.77
N ASN A 218 16.64 -3.18 -11.52
CA ASN A 218 17.89 -3.85 -11.16
C ASN A 218 17.83 -5.37 -11.34
N TYR A 219 16.63 -5.97 -11.26
CA TYR A 219 16.44 -7.38 -11.56
C TYR A 219 16.86 -7.71 -13.01
N GLU A 220 16.30 -7.01 -14.01
CA GLU A 220 16.65 -7.23 -15.41
C GLU A 220 18.11 -6.87 -15.71
N ALA A 221 18.59 -5.74 -15.18
CA ALA A 221 19.98 -5.32 -15.33
C ALA A 221 20.96 -6.39 -14.84
N SER A 222 20.72 -6.96 -13.65
CA SER A 222 21.57 -8.01 -13.08
C SER A 222 21.56 -9.28 -13.93
N ARG A 223 20.39 -9.71 -14.43
CA ARG A 223 20.23 -10.90 -15.28
C ARG A 223 20.89 -10.74 -16.63
N ARG A 224 20.89 -9.53 -17.18
CA ARG A 224 21.59 -9.18 -18.43
C ARG A 224 23.03 -8.74 -18.23
N ARG A 225 23.51 -8.71 -16.98
CA ARG A 225 24.86 -8.27 -16.60
C ARG A 225 25.18 -6.84 -17.07
N ASP A 226 24.17 -5.97 -17.12
CA ASP A 226 24.37 -4.56 -17.47
C ASP A 226 24.86 -3.77 -16.25
N GLN A 227 26.15 -3.45 -16.24
CA GLN A 227 26.77 -2.64 -15.20
C GLN A 227 26.60 -1.12 -15.42
N LYS A 228 26.09 -0.70 -16.59
CA LYS A 228 25.84 0.72 -16.89
C LYS A 228 24.49 1.18 -16.36
N TRP A 229 23.58 0.25 -16.03
CA TRP A 229 22.33 0.59 -15.37
C TRP A 229 22.61 1.16 -13.98
N GLY A 230 22.05 2.33 -13.70
CA GLY A 230 22.35 3.07 -12.49
C GLY A 230 21.30 4.13 -12.22
N ALA A 231 21.45 4.81 -11.08
CA ALA A 231 20.49 5.80 -10.60
C ALA A 231 20.19 6.92 -11.61
N ALA A 232 21.17 7.35 -12.40
CA ALA A 232 20.97 8.38 -13.43
C ALA A 232 20.06 7.88 -14.57
N SER A 233 20.32 6.68 -15.08
CA SER A 233 19.50 6.04 -16.13
C SER A 233 18.08 5.77 -15.62
N TYR A 234 17.95 5.26 -14.40
CA TYR A 234 16.66 5.09 -13.75
C TYR A 234 15.91 6.42 -13.63
N SER A 235 16.57 7.49 -13.16
CA SER A 235 15.95 8.81 -12.98
C SER A 235 15.42 9.36 -14.32
N ALA A 236 16.17 9.17 -15.40
CA ALA A 236 15.74 9.58 -16.74
C ALA A 236 14.42 8.90 -17.15
N ILE A 237 14.28 7.59 -16.90
CA ILE A 237 13.06 6.85 -17.19
C ILE A 237 11.93 7.23 -16.23
N ALA A 238 12.21 7.23 -14.93
CA ALA A 238 11.23 7.55 -13.88
C ALA A 238 10.65 8.96 -14.06
N SER A 239 11.37 9.90 -14.67
CA SER A 239 10.85 11.25 -14.94
C SER A 239 9.70 11.30 -15.97
N THR A 240 9.57 10.29 -16.83
CA THR A 240 8.58 10.26 -17.92
C THR A 240 7.68 9.01 -17.93
N ALA A 241 7.99 8.03 -17.08
CA ALA A 241 7.25 6.78 -16.99
C ALA A 241 5.77 7.02 -16.59
N PRO A 242 4.81 6.41 -17.30
CA PRO A 242 3.40 6.50 -16.93
C PRO A 242 3.12 5.57 -15.74
N CYS A 243 3.27 6.05 -14.50
CA CYS A 243 2.93 5.29 -13.30
C CYS A 243 2.31 6.18 -12.20
N ASP A 244 1.71 5.54 -11.20
CA ASP A 244 1.15 6.22 -10.02
C ASP A 244 2.16 6.29 -8.86
N LEU A 245 3.03 5.29 -8.79
CA LEU A 245 4.00 5.07 -7.72
C LEU A 245 5.29 4.50 -8.30
N ALA A 246 6.43 4.89 -7.75
CA ALA A 246 7.73 4.28 -8.04
C ALA A 246 8.40 3.73 -6.79
N LEU A 247 9.16 2.66 -6.96
CA LEU A 247 10.11 2.16 -5.96
C LEU A 247 11.45 2.84 -6.17
N SER A 248 12.10 3.28 -5.08
CA SER A 248 13.38 3.97 -5.16
C SER A 248 14.46 3.06 -5.74
N PHE A 249 15.37 3.64 -6.52
CA PHE A 249 16.49 2.89 -7.06
C PHE A 249 17.36 2.39 -5.91
N ASP A 250 17.51 1.07 -5.88
CA ASP A 250 18.03 0.28 -4.78
C ASP A 250 19.56 0.28 -4.71
N ASN A 251 20.05 -0.02 -3.50
CA ASN A 251 21.45 -0.29 -3.24
C ASN A 251 21.58 -1.78 -2.89
N LEU A 252 22.09 -2.57 -3.84
CA LEU A 252 22.30 -4.01 -3.68
C LEU A 252 23.44 -4.36 -2.70
N LYS A 253 24.17 -3.36 -2.19
CA LYS A 253 25.20 -3.48 -1.16
C LYS A 253 24.85 -2.56 0.03
N PRO A 254 23.80 -2.91 0.79
CA PRO A 254 23.34 -2.07 1.89
C PRO A 254 24.40 -1.93 3.00
N PRO A 255 24.46 -0.78 3.70
CA PRO A 255 25.32 -0.63 4.88
C PRO A 255 24.96 -1.61 6.00
N GLU A 256 25.97 -2.06 6.75
CA GLU A 256 25.81 -3.09 7.79
C GLU A 256 25.17 -2.59 9.09
N THR A 257 25.33 -1.30 9.42
CA THR A 257 24.80 -0.74 10.67
C THR A 257 23.38 -0.19 10.47
N GLN A 258 22.54 -0.36 11.51
CA GLN A 258 21.15 0.08 11.49
C GLN A 258 20.99 1.56 11.06
N GLN A 259 21.78 2.46 11.64
CA GLN A 259 21.67 3.89 11.37
C GLN A 259 22.14 4.24 9.95
N ALA A 260 23.24 3.65 9.49
CA ALA A 260 23.73 3.87 8.13
C ALA A 260 22.75 3.34 7.06
N LEU A 261 22.10 2.20 7.33
CA LEU A 261 21.07 1.64 6.47
C LEU A 261 19.85 2.56 6.37
N ILE A 262 19.36 3.09 7.50
CA ILE A 262 18.26 4.06 7.52
C ILE A 262 18.63 5.31 6.69
N ASP A 263 19.83 5.85 6.90
CA ASP A 263 20.27 7.07 6.23
C ASP A 263 20.50 6.86 4.72
N ASP A 264 20.97 5.68 4.31
CA ASP A 264 21.07 5.29 2.90
C ASP A 264 19.69 5.23 2.23
N VAL A 265 18.72 4.51 2.83
CA VAL A 265 17.37 4.39 2.29
C VAL A 265 16.70 5.75 2.15
N VAL A 266 16.76 6.59 3.20
CA VAL A 266 16.21 7.94 3.18
C VAL A 266 16.85 8.78 2.07
N ARG A 267 18.18 8.76 1.96
CA ARG A 267 18.90 9.51 0.93
C ARG A 267 18.50 9.09 -0.48
N ARG A 268 18.35 7.78 -0.75
CA ARG A 268 17.93 7.27 -2.07
C ARG A 268 16.50 7.68 -2.42
N VAL A 269 15.57 7.57 -1.48
CA VAL A 269 14.19 8.04 -1.69
C VAL A 269 14.16 9.54 -1.98
N GLU A 270 14.87 10.35 -1.19
CA GLU A 270 14.90 11.81 -1.39
C GLU A 270 15.60 12.22 -2.68
N ARG A 271 16.65 11.50 -3.10
CA ARG A 271 17.27 11.68 -4.43
C ARG A 271 16.22 11.46 -5.52
N ASP A 272 15.53 10.32 -5.47
CA ASP A 272 14.61 9.94 -6.53
C ASP A 272 13.40 10.88 -6.59
N ARG A 273 12.84 11.26 -5.43
CA ARG A 273 11.77 12.28 -5.32
C ARG A 273 12.12 13.61 -5.98
N ARG A 274 13.38 14.05 -5.91
CA ARG A 274 13.83 15.30 -6.55
C ARG A 274 14.00 15.17 -8.07
N SER A 275 14.22 13.95 -8.55
CA SER A 275 14.54 13.66 -9.95
C SER A 275 13.33 13.25 -10.80
N THR A 276 12.18 13.03 -10.17
CA THR A 276 10.97 12.53 -10.84
C THR A 276 9.77 13.45 -10.61
N GLN A 277 8.85 13.47 -11.57
CA GLN A 277 7.52 14.05 -11.41
C GLN A 277 6.51 13.06 -10.81
N ILE A 278 6.91 11.82 -10.55
CA ILE A 278 6.05 10.80 -9.94
C ILE A 278 5.67 11.26 -8.52
N PRO A 279 4.37 11.29 -8.19
CA PRO A 279 3.89 11.87 -6.94
C PRO A 279 4.35 11.09 -5.70
N LEU A 280 4.64 9.79 -5.84
CA LEU A 280 4.93 8.88 -4.73
C LEU A 280 6.14 8.00 -5.04
N VAL A 281 7.22 8.18 -4.28
CA VAL A 281 8.40 7.30 -4.29
C VAL A 281 8.47 6.53 -2.97
N CYS A 282 8.47 5.21 -3.07
CA CYS A 282 8.50 4.25 -1.96
C CYS A 282 9.89 3.64 -1.76
N PRO A 283 10.34 3.45 -0.51
CA PRO A 283 11.64 2.85 -0.22
C PRO A 283 11.66 1.35 -0.54
N ILE A 284 12.76 0.89 -1.15
CA ILE A 284 13.24 -0.49 -1.06
C ILE A 284 14.30 -0.60 0.03
N VAL A 285 14.08 -1.49 0.99
CA VAL A 285 15.04 -1.87 2.04
C VAL A 285 15.69 -3.17 1.65
N HIS A 286 17.02 -3.20 1.64
CA HIS A 286 17.81 -4.42 1.51
C HIS A 286 18.42 -4.79 2.85
N ALA A 287 18.34 -6.07 3.22
CA ALA A 287 18.97 -6.57 4.43
C ALA A 287 20.50 -6.71 4.20
N PRO A 288 21.35 -6.28 5.16
CA PRO A 288 22.77 -6.58 5.13
C PRO A 288 23.01 -8.08 5.20
N ARG A 289 24.14 -8.55 4.67
CA ARG A 289 24.57 -9.93 4.87
C ARG A 289 24.96 -10.13 6.33
N ASP A 290 24.61 -11.28 6.89
CA ASP A 290 25.23 -11.72 8.14
C ASP A 290 26.61 -12.37 7.84
N GLY A 291 27.44 -12.51 8.87
CA GLY A 291 28.77 -13.14 8.74
C GLY A 291 28.73 -14.63 8.39
N GLU A 292 27.55 -15.24 8.31
CA GLU A 292 27.32 -16.67 8.08
C GLU A 292 26.70 -16.95 6.69
N GLY A 293 26.58 -15.92 5.84
CA GLY A 293 26.07 -16.03 4.46
C GLY A 293 24.55 -15.84 4.31
N GLY A 294 23.83 -15.64 5.42
CA GLY A 294 22.43 -15.24 5.46
C GLY A 294 22.23 -13.72 5.39
N PHE A 295 21.22 -13.22 6.10
CA PHE A 295 20.84 -11.82 6.16
C PHE A 295 20.60 -11.40 7.61
N ALA A 296 21.04 -10.19 7.95
CA ALA A 296 20.86 -9.59 9.27
C ALA A 296 19.40 -9.14 9.50
N SER A 297 18.46 -10.09 9.52
CA SER A 297 17.02 -9.84 9.63
C SER A 297 16.61 -9.16 10.94
N ASP A 298 17.41 -9.29 11.99
CA ASP A 298 17.14 -8.71 13.31
C ASP A 298 17.18 -7.17 13.32
N LEU A 299 17.87 -6.57 12.35
CA LEU A 299 17.90 -5.11 12.19
C LEU A 299 16.62 -4.57 11.54
N LEU A 300 15.91 -5.40 10.77
CA LEU A 300 14.81 -4.97 9.91
C LEU A 300 13.63 -4.34 10.67
N PRO A 301 13.16 -4.84 11.82
CA PRO A 301 12.03 -4.24 12.51
C PRO A 301 12.24 -2.76 12.86
N GLU A 302 13.39 -2.42 13.43
CA GLU A 302 13.69 -1.04 13.82
C GLU A 302 13.98 -0.16 12.60
N VAL A 303 14.66 -0.70 11.58
CA VAL A 303 14.89 -0.01 10.30
C VAL A 303 13.55 0.37 9.65
N PHE A 304 12.62 -0.58 9.52
CA PHE A 304 11.29 -0.34 8.97
C PHE A 304 10.52 0.71 9.77
N ALA A 305 10.54 0.63 11.11
CA ALA A 305 9.86 1.60 11.95
C ALA A 305 10.42 3.02 11.78
N LYS A 306 11.75 3.17 11.75
CA LYS A 306 12.39 4.47 11.55
C LYS A 306 12.17 5.04 10.16
N ILE A 307 12.17 4.21 9.13
CA ILE A 307 11.83 4.62 7.75
C ILE A 307 10.38 5.07 7.68
N ALA A 308 9.44 4.30 8.26
CA ALA A 308 8.02 4.66 8.31
C ALA A 308 7.80 6.01 8.99
N GLN A 309 8.48 6.26 10.12
CA GLN A 309 8.43 7.54 10.84
C GLN A 309 9.04 8.71 10.06
N LYS A 310 10.20 8.51 9.40
CA LYS A 310 10.93 9.58 8.70
C LYS A 310 10.30 9.96 7.37
N LEU A 311 9.83 8.98 6.59
CA LEU A 311 9.39 9.18 5.20
C LEU A 311 7.87 9.14 5.02
N SER A 312 7.15 8.55 5.98
CA SER A 312 5.70 8.27 5.89
C SER A 312 5.25 7.74 4.51
N PRO A 313 5.90 6.70 3.96
CA PRO A 313 5.60 6.25 2.61
C PRO A 313 4.30 5.42 2.57
N PRO A 314 3.62 5.37 1.41
CA PRO A 314 2.45 4.51 1.19
C PRO A 314 2.73 3.04 1.50
N LEU A 315 3.91 2.54 1.13
CA LEU A 315 4.41 1.18 1.42
C LEU A 315 5.93 1.19 1.59
N ILE A 316 6.48 0.18 2.25
CA ILE A 316 7.93 -0.10 2.31
C ILE A 316 8.18 -1.48 1.72
N ALA A 317 9.07 -1.57 0.74
CA ALA A 317 9.38 -2.80 0.03
C ALA A 317 10.66 -3.48 0.55
N ILE A 318 10.70 -4.81 0.49
CA ILE A 318 11.87 -5.64 0.77
C ILE A 318 11.84 -6.91 -0.10
N PRO A 319 12.97 -7.37 -0.66
CA PRO A 319 13.00 -8.63 -1.37
C PRO A 319 12.72 -9.83 -0.45
N GLU A 320 11.79 -10.69 -0.86
CA GLU A 320 11.36 -11.84 -0.05
C GLU A 320 12.54 -12.74 0.35
N ARG A 321 13.49 -12.91 -0.56
CA ARG A 321 14.70 -13.74 -0.36
C ARG A 321 15.59 -13.26 0.77
N GLU A 322 15.47 -12.00 1.20
CA GLU A 322 16.31 -11.37 2.22
C GLU A 322 15.71 -11.49 3.64
N LEU A 323 14.53 -12.11 3.75
CA LEU A 323 13.82 -12.35 5.01
C LEU A 323 14.15 -13.70 5.65
N GLY A 324 15.07 -14.47 5.06
CA GLY A 324 15.52 -15.77 5.59
C GLY A 324 15.29 -16.94 4.65
N ASN A 325 15.68 -18.12 5.14
CA ASN A 325 15.66 -19.38 4.41
C ASN A 325 14.31 -20.10 4.58
N GLY A 326 13.62 -20.29 3.45
CA GLY A 326 12.32 -20.96 3.44
C GLY A 326 11.18 -20.13 4.04
N ILE A 327 9.96 -20.66 3.95
CA ILE A 327 8.74 -19.89 4.24
C ILE A 327 8.58 -19.55 5.73
N ILE A 328 9.09 -20.40 6.64
CA ILE A 328 8.95 -20.21 8.09
C ILE A 328 9.81 -19.03 8.56
N GLU A 329 11.10 -19.00 8.21
CA GLU A 329 11.97 -17.88 8.60
C GLU A 329 11.47 -16.56 8.01
N ARG A 330 11.06 -16.58 6.73
CA ARG A 330 10.46 -15.41 6.07
C ARG A 330 9.22 -14.91 6.79
N ALA A 331 8.31 -15.80 7.17
CA ALA A 331 7.12 -15.44 7.92
C ALA A 331 7.45 -14.88 9.31
N ARG A 332 8.43 -15.44 10.03
CA ARG A 332 8.88 -14.88 11.32
C ARG A 332 9.45 -13.47 11.16
N ALA A 333 10.28 -13.24 10.13
CA ALA A 333 10.84 -11.94 9.85
C ALA A 333 9.73 -10.91 9.54
N VAL A 334 8.76 -11.26 8.69
CA VAL A 334 7.58 -10.41 8.41
C VAL A 334 6.79 -10.13 9.69
N ALA A 335 6.51 -11.15 10.50
CA ALA A 335 5.76 -11.01 11.75
C ALA A 335 6.51 -10.11 12.76
N SER A 336 7.83 -10.20 12.82
CA SER A 336 8.68 -9.33 13.65
C SER A 336 8.61 -7.88 13.19
N ILE A 337 8.76 -7.64 11.88
CA ILE A 337 8.62 -6.31 11.27
C ILE A 337 7.22 -5.76 11.54
N ARG A 338 6.16 -6.55 11.30
CA ARG A 338 4.77 -6.16 11.53
C ARG A 338 4.54 -5.79 12.99
N ARG A 339 5.00 -6.61 13.94
CA ARG A 339 4.84 -6.33 15.38
C ARG A 339 5.42 -4.97 15.75
N ARG A 340 6.62 -4.69 15.28
CA ARG A 340 7.28 -3.40 15.51
C ARG A 340 6.55 -2.24 14.83
N LEU A 341 6.07 -2.42 13.59
CA LEU A 341 5.27 -1.41 12.89
C LEU A 341 3.91 -1.15 13.56
N SER A 342 3.29 -2.17 14.18
CA SER A 342 2.04 -2.04 14.93
C SER A 342 2.17 -1.19 16.20
N GLU A 343 3.40 -0.90 16.65
CA GLU A 343 3.63 0.04 17.74
C GLU A 343 3.51 1.51 17.28
N LEU A 344 3.59 1.78 15.98
CA LEU A 344 3.44 3.12 15.41
C LEU A 344 1.97 3.57 15.43
N SER A 345 1.76 4.88 15.26
CA SER A 345 0.43 5.50 15.19
C SER A 345 -0.28 5.25 13.85
N ARG A 346 0.47 4.92 12.79
CA ARG A 346 -0.05 4.64 11.44
C ARG A 346 0.23 3.20 11.04
N TYR A 347 -0.74 2.58 10.38
CA TYR A 347 -0.52 1.33 9.67
C TYR A 347 0.41 1.53 8.48
N GLN A 348 1.59 0.91 8.51
CA GLN A 348 2.54 0.91 7.41
C GLN A 348 2.43 -0.41 6.62
N PRO A 349 2.00 -0.37 5.35
CA PRO A 349 2.02 -1.55 4.50
C PRO A 349 3.43 -2.07 4.22
N ILE A 350 3.57 -3.40 4.20
CA ILE A 350 4.79 -4.13 3.83
C ILE A 350 4.61 -4.72 2.43
N HIS A 351 5.51 -4.39 1.52
CA HIS A 351 5.57 -4.95 0.17
C HIS A 351 6.72 -5.97 0.06
N LEU A 352 6.43 -7.21 -0.29
CA LEU A 352 7.42 -8.24 -0.55
C LEU A 352 7.72 -8.35 -2.04
N LEU A 353 8.99 -8.09 -2.41
CA LEU A 353 9.44 -8.16 -3.80
C LEU A 353 9.76 -9.60 -4.19
N GLY A 354 9.15 -10.07 -5.29
CA GLY A 354 9.38 -11.40 -5.86
C GLY A 354 8.61 -12.56 -5.23
N THR A 355 7.51 -12.28 -4.51
CA THR A 355 6.57 -13.27 -3.98
C THR A 355 5.35 -13.44 -4.89
N GLY A 356 5.41 -14.31 -5.91
CA GLY A 356 4.24 -14.62 -6.74
C GLY A 356 3.60 -15.99 -6.48
N ASN A 357 4.16 -16.82 -5.59
CA ASN A 357 3.54 -18.10 -5.25
C ASN A 357 2.26 -17.89 -4.41
N PRO A 358 1.09 -18.43 -4.81
CA PRO A 358 -0.20 -18.20 -4.15
C PRO A 358 -0.23 -18.58 -2.66
N ILE A 359 0.36 -19.74 -2.33
CA ILE A 359 0.42 -20.25 -0.97
C ILE A 359 1.39 -19.42 -0.12
N SER A 360 2.56 -19.06 -0.67
CA SER A 360 3.49 -18.17 0.01
C SER A 360 2.87 -16.81 0.33
N MET A 361 2.15 -16.20 -0.64
CA MET A 361 1.42 -14.95 -0.42
C MET A 361 0.41 -15.07 0.72
N ALA A 362 -0.32 -16.19 0.80
CA ALA A 362 -1.30 -16.41 1.87
C ALA A 362 -0.63 -16.53 3.24
N VAL A 363 0.47 -17.30 3.36
CA VAL A 363 1.23 -17.44 4.62
C VAL A 363 1.86 -16.12 5.05
N LEU A 364 2.50 -15.40 4.11
CA LEU A 364 3.16 -14.13 4.39
C LEU A 364 2.15 -13.01 4.65
N SER A 365 0.97 -13.07 4.05
CA SER A 365 -0.14 -12.17 4.40
C SER A 365 -0.64 -12.43 5.82
N ALA A 366 -0.70 -13.68 6.27
CA ALA A 366 -1.05 -14.00 7.65
C ALA A 366 0.01 -13.48 8.63
N ALA A 367 1.29 -13.53 8.24
CA ALA A 367 2.38 -12.94 9.00
C ALA A 367 2.36 -11.39 9.04
N GLY A 368 1.56 -10.76 8.17
CA GLY A 368 1.33 -9.32 8.17
C GLY A 368 1.93 -8.56 6.98
N ALA A 369 2.33 -9.23 5.90
CA ALA A 369 2.62 -8.59 4.63
C ALA A 369 1.32 -8.19 3.89
N ASP A 370 1.41 -7.19 3.01
CA ASP A 370 0.23 -6.55 2.41
C ASP A 370 0.27 -6.53 0.89
N VAL A 371 1.43 -6.26 0.32
CA VAL A 371 1.61 -6.13 -1.11
C VAL A 371 2.65 -7.15 -1.55
N PHE A 372 2.38 -7.81 -2.65
CA PHE A 372 3.23 -8.84 -3.21
C PHE A 372 3.44 -8.52 -4.68
N ASP A 373 4.57 -8.90 -5.26
CA ASP A 373 4.74 -8.89 -6.71
C ASP A 373 5.55 -10.10 -7.13
N GLY A 374 5.42 -10.52 -8.38
CA GLY A 374 6.06 -11.73 -8.86
C GLY A 374 5.72 -12.04 -10.31
N LEU A 375 6.50 -12.95 -10.89
CA LEU A 375 6.41 -13.31 -12.31
C LEU A 375 5.71 -14.66 -12.52
N GLU A 376 5.38 -15.37 -11.44
CA GLU A 376 4.75 -16.69 -11.44
C GLU A 376 3.51 -16.74 -12.35
N TRP A 377 2.67 -15.71 -12.31
CA TRP A 377 1.47 -15.60 -13.17
C TRP A 377 1.76 -15.72 -14.67
N CYS A 378 2.98 -15.41 -15.12
CA CYS A 378 3.41 -15.48 -16.53
C CYS A 378 4.62 -16.41 -16.76
N ARG A 379 4.99 -17.23 -15.77
CA ARG A 379 6.11 -18.18 -15.84
C ARG A 379 5.70 -19.62 -15.58
N THR A 380 4.59 -19.82 -14.88
CA THR A 380 4.08 -21.14 -14.51
C THR A 380 2.69 -21.35 -15.11
N VAL A 381 2.06 -22.46 -14.76
CA VAL A 381 0.60 -22.63 -14.87
C VAL A 381 0.04 -23.02 -13.50
N ALA A 382 -1.03 -22.38 -13.07
CA ALA A 382 -1.66 -22.63 -11.78
C ALA A 382 -2.75 -23.70 -11.90
N ASP A 383 -2.75 -24.71 -11.02
CA ASP A 383 -3.95 -25.53 -10.84
C ASP A 383 -4.94 -24.79 -9.94
N HIS A 384 -6.13 -24.47 -10.48
CA HIS A 384 -7.14 -23.67 -9.78
C HIS A 384 -7.64 -24.32 -8.50
N GLN A 385 -7.61 -25.66 -8.41
CA GLN A 385 -8.15 -26.39 -7.26
C GLN A 385 -7.17 -26.41 -6.08
N SER A 386 -5.90 -26.71 -6.38
CA SER A 386 -4.86 -26.92 -5.37
C SER A 386 -4.02 -25.68 -5.10
N ALA A 387 -4.07 -24.67 -6.00
CA ALA A 387 -3.21 -23.50 -6.02
C ALA A 387 -1.71 -23.84 -6.19
N SER A 388 -1.37 -25.06 -6.66
CA SER A 388 0.00 -25.40 -7.03
C SER A 388 0.39 -24.77 -8.36
N LEU A 389 1.67 -24.44 -8.48
CA LEU A 389 2.25 -23.92 -9.72
C LEU A 389 3.07 -25.02 -10.38
N HIS A 390 2.84 -25.21 -11.68
CA HIS A 390 3.51 -26.20 -12.50
C HIS A 390 4.30 -25.55 -13.64
N HIS A 391 5.14 -26.35 -14.30
CA HIS A 391 5.79 -25.94 -15.54
C HIS A 391 4.71 -25.53 -16.57
N PRO A 392 4.89 -24.44 -17.33
CA PRO A 392 3.83 -23.91 -18.20
C PRO A 392 3.40 -24.86 -19.33
N GLN A 393 4.23 -25.86 -19.68
CA GLN A 393 3.87 -26.93 -20.62
C GLN A 393 2.81 -27.90 -20.07
N HIS A 394 2.53 -27.87 -18.76
CA HIS A 394 1.49 -28.68 -18.15
C HIS A 394 0.10 -28.05 -18.27
N TYR A 395 -0.06 -26.97 -19.06
CA TYR A 395 -1.36 -26.34 -19.24
C TYR A 395 -2.40 -27.30 -19.81
N ASP A 396 -2.00 -28.25 -20.65
CA ASP A 396 -2.91 -29.28 -21.20
C ASP A 396 -3.49 -30.21 -20.12
N PHE A 397 -2.94 -30.22 -18.91
CA PHE A 397 -3.49 -30.98 -17.77
C PHE A 397 -4.57 -30.21 -17.01
N VAL A 398 -4.67 -28.90 -17.19
CA VAL A 398 -5.54 -28.00 -16.40
C VAL A 398 -6.37 -27.04 -17.26
N ASP A 399 -6.25 -27.12 -18.59
CA ASP A 399 -6.92 -26.21 -19.53
C ASP A 399 -8.45 -26.24 -19.37
N PHE A 400 -9.02 -27.39 -19.00
CA PHE A 400 -10.43 -27.61 -18.71
C PHE A 400 -10.96 -26.72 -17.56
N GLN A 401 -10.09 -26.16 -16.73
CA GLN A 401 -10.46 -25.22 -15.65
C GLN A 401 -10.64 -23.78 -16.18
N THR A 402 -10.17 -23.47 -17.39
CA THR A 402 -10.10 -22.11 -17.93
C THR A 402 -11.48 -21.53 -18.25
N GLY A 403 -11.72 -20.30 -17.79
CA GLY A 403 -12.96 -19.56 -18.00
C GLY A 403 -14.13 -20.06 -17.16
N LEU A 404 -13.87 -20.88 -16.12
CA LEU A 404 -14.88 -21.45 -15.23
C LEU A 404 -14.79 -20.92 -13.79
N LEU A 405 -13.70 -20.25 -13.43
CA LEU A 405 -13.41 -19.88 -12.04
C LEU A 405 -13.97 -18.49 -11.70
N THR A 406 -13.88 -17.53 -12.63
CA THR A 406 -14.27 -16.16 -12.32
C THR A 406 -15.80 -16.00 -12.22
N PRO A 407 -16.32 -15.33 -11.17
CA PRO A 407 -17.74 -15.04 -11.06
C PRO A 407 -18.19 -13.90 -11.99
N ASP A 408 -17.27 -13.17 -12.64
CA ASP A 408 -17.60 -12.11 -13.61
C ASP A 408 -17.90 -12.73 -14.99
N PRO A 409 -19.16 -12.69 -15.47
CA PRO A 409 -19.54 -13.32 -16.73
C PRO A 409 -18.84 -12.69 -17.94
N LYS A 410 -18.52 -11.39 -17.88
CA LYS A 410 -17.84 -10.68 -18.96
C LYS A 410 -16.39 -11.10 -19.05
N LEU A 411 -15.70 -11.17 -17.91
CA LEU A 411 -14.32 -11.65 -17.84
C LEU A 411 -14.25 -13.11 -18.32
N ALA A 412 -15.15 -13.95 -17.84
CA ALA A 412 -15.24 -15.36 -18.25
C ALA A 412 -15.44 -15.49 -19.77
N SER A 413 -16.31 -14.66 -20.36
CA SER A 413 -16.53 -14.64 -21.81
C SER A 413 -15.28 -14.22 -22.59
N ILE A 414 -14.54 -13.21 -22.13
CA ILE A 414 -13.29 -12.75 -22.78
C ILE A 414 -12.25 -13.86 -22.74
N ILE A 415 -12.09 -14.52 -21.59
CA ILE A 415 -11.09 -15.59 -21.40
C ILE A 415 -11.43 -16.80 -22.28
N ARG A 416 -12.69 -17.27 -22.26
CA ARG A 416 -13.13 -18.38 -23.11
C ARG A 416 -12.95 -18.07 -24.60
N ALA A 417 -13.30 -16.86 -25.03
CA ALA A 417 -13.09 -16.44 -26.42
C ALA A 417 -11.59 -16.41 -26.78
N ALA A 418 -10.74 -15.88 -25.89
CA ALA A 418 -9.30 -15.82 -26.12
C ALA A 418 -8.69 -17.22 -26.26
N VAL A 419 -9.02 -18.17 -25.39
CA VAL A 419 -8.42 -19.52 -25.46
C VAL A 419 -8.97 -20.39 -26.59
N ALA A 420 -10.20 -20.13 -27.03
CA ALA A 420 -10.82 -20.80 -28.18
C ALA A 420 -10.35 -20.24 -29.53
N THR A 421 -9.78 -19.04 -29.57
CA THR A 421 -9.30 -18.41 -30.81
C THR A 421 -8.07 -19.14 -31.34
N PRO A 422 -8.07 -19.66 -32.60
CA PRO A 422 -6.95 -20.42 -33.16
C PRO A 422 -5.63 -19.62 -33.22
N ASP A 423 -5.70 -18.31 -33.47
CA ASP A 423 -4.54 -17.44 -33.61
C ASP A 423 -3.90 -17.04 -32.26
N VAL A 424 -4.55 -17.36 -31.13
CA VAL A 424 -3.98 -17.09 -29.80
C VAL A 424 -2.97 -18.17 -29.48
N THR A 425 -1.72 -17.74 -29.28
CA THR A 425 -0.59 -18.65 -29.05
C THR A 425 -0.73 -19.42 -27.74
N TYR A 426 -0.14 -20.60 -27.65
CA TYR A 426 -0.13 -21.40 -26.44
C TYR A 426 0.31 -20.61 -25.19
N PRO A 427 1.43 -19.85 -25.19
CA PRO A 427 1.83 -19.05 -24.04
C PRO A 427 0.79 -17.99 -23.62
N ALA A 428 0.05 -17.43 -24.58
CA ALA A 428 -1.03 -16.48 -24.27
C ALA A 428 -2.21 -17.17 -23.60
N LYS A 429 -2.56 -18.42 -23.99
CA LYS A 429 -3.59 -19.21 -23.32
C LYS A 429 -3.24 -19.49 -21.86
N VAL A 430 -1.99 -19.90 -21.59
CA VAL A 430 -1.47 -20.09 -20.23
C VAL A 430 -1.62 -18.81 -19.40
N VAL A 431 -1.25 -17.66 -19.98
CA VAL A 431 -1.39 -16.36 -19.31
C VAL A 431 -2.84 -16.03 -18.99
N PHE A 432 -3.78 -16.22 -19.92
CA PHE A 432 -5.21 -15.97 -19.64
C PHE A 432 -5.75 -16.86 -18.53
N HIS A 433 -5.39 -18.14 -18.54
CA HIS A 433 -5.74 -19.10 -17.49
C HIS A 433 -5.21 -18.67 -16.11
N ASN A 434 -3.95 -18.26 -16.03
CA ASN A 434 -3.36 -17.79 -14.77
C ASN A 434 -3.93 -16.46 -14.30
N LEU A 435 -4.24 -15.52 -15.20
CA LEU A 435 -4.81 -14.24 -14.82
C LEU A 435 -6.21 -14.39 -14.24
N GLU A 436 -7.01 -15.35 -14.74
CA GLU A 436 -8.26 -15.75 -14.10
C GLU A 436 -8.03 -16.21 -12.65
N PHE A 437 -7.12 -17.17 -12.50
CA PHE A 437 -6.77 -17.74 -11.20
C PHE A 437 -6.29 -16.66 -10.22
N CYS A 438 -5.33 -15.83 -10.64
CA CYS A 438 -4.78 -14.77 -9.79
C CYS A 438 -5.85 -13.76 -9.39
N SER A 439 -6.84 -13.46 -10.24
CA SER A 439 -7.93 -12.54 -9.90
C SER A 439 -8.82 -13.11 -8.80
N VAL A 440 -9.20 -14.39 -8.92
CA VAL A 440 -10.09 -15.04 -7.94
C VAL A 440 -9.35 -15.33 -6.64
N TRP A 441 -8.10 -15.79 -6.71
CA TRP A 441 -7.25 -16.04 -5.56
C TRP A 441 -7.04 -14.78 -4.71
N GLU A 442 -6.75 -13.65 -5.36
CA GLU A 442 -6.59 -12.37 -4.67
C GLU A 442 -7.89 -11.92 -3.97
N GLN A 443 -9.04 -12.06 -4.63
CA GLN A 443 -10.34 -11.74 -4.02
C GLN A 443 -10.65 -12.64 -2.82
N GLU A 444 -10.38 -13.95 -2.92
CA GLU A 444 -10.56 -14.85 -1.79
C GLU A 444 -9.63 -14.45 -0.64
N LEU A 445 -8.34 -14.23 -0.91
CA LEU A 445 -7.37 -13.85 0.12
C LEU A 445 -7.76 -12.54 0.84
N GLN A 446 -8.25 -11.54 0.11
CA GLN A 446 -8.79 -10.29 0.65
C GLN A 446 -10.01 -10.52 1.54
N GLN A 447 -10.92 -11.40 1.12
CA GLN A 447 -12.10 -11.75 1.91
C GLN A 447 -11.71 -12.48 3.21
N ARG A 448 -10.80 -13.45 3.13
CA ARG A 448 -10.31 -14.23 4.29
C ARG A 448 -9.54 -13.38 5.30
N ARG A 449 -8.85 -12.34 4.82
CA ARG A 449 -8.21 -11.36 5.71
C ARG A 449 -9.24 -10.51 6.44
N ARG A 450 -10.28 -10.06 5.72
CA ARG A 450 -11.34 -9.21 6.26
C ARG A 450 -12.19 -9.91 7.33
N ASP A 451 -12.51 -11.18 7.12
CA ASP A 451 -13.34 -11.96 8.07
C ASP A 451 -12.52 -12.66 9.16
N GLY A 452 -11.20 -12.48 9.18
CA GLY A 452 -10.30 -13.10 10.15
C GLY A 452 -10.12 -14.62 9.98
N SER A 453 -10.50 -15.20 8.83
CA SER A 453 -10.46 -16.64 8.58
C SER A 453 -9.21 -17.13 7.83
N LEU A 454 -8.19 -16.30 7.66
CA LEU A 454 -6.98 -16.62 6.90
C LEU A 454 -6.23 -17.85 7.42
N THR A 455 -6.15 -18.03 8.75
CA THR A 455 -5.58 -19.22 9.40
C THR A 455 -6.31 -20.50 8.98
N ARG A 456 -7.65 -20.48 9.04
CA ARG A 456 -8.50 -21.60 8.62
C ARG A 456 -8.38 -21.89 7.13
N PHE A 457 -8.29 -20.83 6.33
CA PHE A 457 -8.08 -20.93 4.89
C PHE A 457 -6.76 -21.66 4.55
N LEU A 458 -5.66 -21.27 5.21
CA LEU A 458 -4.37 -21.94 5.06
C LEU A 458 -4.41 -23.40 5.54
N ALA A 459 -5.10 -23.69 6.64
CA ALA A 459 -5.26 -25.05 7.14
C ALA A 459 -5.96 -25.98 6.14
N ALA A 460 -6.96 -25.47 5.41
CA ALA A 460 -7.66 -26.23 4.38
C ALA A 460 -6.78 -26.54 3.15
N ARG A 461 -5.78 -25.71 2.85
CA ARG A 461 -4.90 -25.85 1.67
C ARG A 461 -3.61 -26.60 1.96
N LEU A 462 -3.13 -26.55 3.21
CA LEU A 462 -1.92 -27.22 3.67
C LEU A 462 -2.20 -28.26 4.77
N PRO A 463 -3.19 -29.16 4.64
CA PRO A 463 -3.69 -29.95 5.76
C PRO A 463 -2.62 -30.83 6.43
N LYS A 464 -1.64 -31.34 5.67
CA LYS A 464 -0.54 -32.18 6.21
C LYS A 464 0.62 -31.38 6.81
N SER A 465 0.70 -30.09 6.53
CA SER A 465 1.84 -29.24 6.91
C SER A 465 1.44 -28.07 7.81
N VAL A 466 0.14 -27.79 7.94
CA VAL A 466 -0.36 -26.66 8.72
C VAL A 466 0.02 -26.80 10.19
N ASP A 467 -0.06 -27.99 10.79
CA ASP A 467 0.32 -28.17 12.20
C ASP A 467 1.79 -27.83 12.43
N LYS A 468 2.67 -28.22 11.50
CA LYS A 468 4.10 -27.87 11.54
C LYS A 468 4.32 -26.37 11.39
N ILE A 469 3.61 -25.73 10.46
CA ILE A 469 3.74 -24.29 10.21
C ILE A 469 3.16 -23.50 11.39
N ALA A 470 1.98 -23.88 11.90
CA ALA A 470 1.33 -23.27 13.05
C ALA A 470 2.16 -23.43 14.33
N ALA A 471 2.74 -24.62 14.57
CA ALA A 471 3.66 -24.83 15.68
C ALA A 471 4.94 -23.99 15.55
N ALA A 472 5.42 -23.76 14.33
CA ALA A 472 6.60 -22.96 14.05
C ALA A 472 6.33 -21.44 14.05
N LEU A 473 5.07 -21.03 13.87
CA LEU A 473 4.60 -19.65 13.76
C LEU A 473 3.35 -19.42 14.65
N PRO A 474 3.41 -19.69 15.97
CA PRO A 474 2.26 -19.53 16.85
C PRO A 474 1.75 -18.08 16.89
N GLU A 475 2.59 -17.09 16.58
CA GLU A 475 2.21 -15.69 16.45
C GLU A 475 1.36 -15.37 15.21
N VAL A 476 1.37 -16.25 14.20
CA VAL A 476 0.63 -16.08 12.93
C VAL A 476 -0.69 -16.87 12.93
N PHE A 477 -0.73 -18.04 13.60
CA PHE A 477 -1.85 -18.99 13.54
C PHE A 477 -2.68 -19.08 14.84
N LYS A 478 -2.60 -18.05 15.71
CA LYS A 478 -3.34 -17.97 16.97
C LYS A 478 -4.84 -17.71 16.81
#